data_AF-A0A8I2J4F8-F1
#
_entry.id   AF-A0A8I2J4F8-F1
#
_cell.length_a   1.000
_cell.length_b   1.000
_cell.length_c   1.000
_cell.angle_alpha   90.00
_cell.angle_beta   90.00
_cell.angle_gamma   90.00
#
_symmetry.space_group_name_H-M   'P 1'
#
loop_
_entity.id
_entity.type
_entity.pdbx_description
1 polymer ?
#
loop_
_entity_poly.entity_id
_entity_poly.type
_entity_poly.pdbx_seq_one_letter_code
_entity_poly.pdbx_strand_id
1 'polypeptide(L)'
;MGRFKPKKQHRSRFHVDGRAVDYATLSSHAAAVAGTVDDHGRVAFWDDPALQLGQVADGVTPSGEVTFDPGQTGQLPAALFEPERALVVRVPGQPDREQQAEAAIELGMGRFSLGFAALRPAAGWALHRLPDERLELRSPNGETFSRIAAPLNPAWISAALSTGFVLCLYGIQLGVRTPPGMPADRYTDRKRLEEFRQGRGLGLTAAGLVPYVNNRG
;
A
#
# COMPACT_ATOMS: atom_id res chain seq x y z
N MET A 1 29.29 24.60 -50.03
CA MET A 1 28.87 23.35 -49.33
C MET A 1 28.97 23.56 -47.83
N GLY A 2 27.84 23.82 -47.17
CA GLY A 2 27.80 24.04 -45.71
C GLY A 2 27.80 22.72 -44.95
N ARG A 3 28.76 22.55 -44.02
CA ARG A 3 28.86 21.37 -43.14
C ARG A 3 27.62 21.24 -42.26
N PHE A 4 26.82 20.19 -42.48
CA PHE A 4 25.79 19.74 -41.55
C PHE A 4 26.49 19.25 -40.26
N LYS A 5 26.32 19.97 -39.14
CA LYS A 5 26.71 19.46 -37.82
C LYS A 5 25.59 18.55 -37.33
N PRO A 6 25.85 17.28 -36.98
CA PRO A 6 24.82 16.42 -36.41
C PRO A 6 24.35 17.02 -35.09
N LYS A 7 23.02 17.17 -34.94
CA LYS A 7 22.41 17.57 -33.66
C LYS A 7 22.84 16.55 -32.61
N LYS A 8 23.43 17.03 -31.51
CA LYS A 8 23.74 16.19 -30.34
C LYS A 8 22.46 15.47 -29.92
N GLN A 9 22.48 14.15 -29.99
CA GLN A 9 21.40 13.30 -29.51
C GLN A 9 21.26 13.57 -28.01
N HIS A 10 20.16 14.22 -27.62
CA HIS A 10 19.92 14.54 -26.22
C HIS A 10 19.76 13.21 -25.48
N ARG A 11 20.72 12.86 -24.61
CA ARG A 11 20.58 11.67 -23.76
C ARG A 11 19.26 11.80 -23.02
N SER A 12 18.41 10.78 -23.15
CA SER A 12 17.17 10.78 -22.38
C SER A 12 17.51 10.83 -20.89
N ARG A 13 16.79 11.68 -20.17
CA ARG A 13 16.87 11.80 -18.71
C ARG A 13 15.95 10.79 -18.00
N PHE A 14 15.04 10.15 -18.73
CA PHE A 14 14.00 9.29 -18.17
C PHE A 14 14.30 7.83 -18.44
N HIS A 15 14.05 6.98 -17.45
CA HIS A 15 14.22 5.54 -17.57
C HIS A 15 12.95 4.83 -17.09
N VAL A 16 12.53 3.81 -17.84
CA VAL A 16 11.48 2.86 -17.46
C VAL A 16 12.10 1.47 -17.52
N ASP A 17 11.97 0.69 -16.45
CA ASP A 17 12.57 -0.64 -16.31
C ASP A 17 14.06 -0.68 -16.70
N GLY A 18 14.80 0.38 -16.32
CA GLY A 18 16.23 0.53 -16.60
C GLY A 18 16.58 0.95 -18.03
N ARG A 19 15.60 1.21 -18.91
CA ARG A 19 15.81 1.62 -20.30
C ARG A 19 15.49 3.10 -20.50
N ALA A 20 16.34 3.82 -21.21
CA ALA A 20 16.12 5.24 -21.52
C ALA A 20 14.92 5.41 -22.47
N VAL A 21 14.00 6.31 -22.14
CA VAL A 21 12.76 6.55 -22.91
C VAL A 21 12.49 8.04 -23.10
N ASP A 22 11.71 8.45 -24.10
CA ASP A 22 11.30 9.86 -24.21
C ASP A 22 10.18 10.23 -23.22
N TYR A 23 9.83 11.52 -23.16
CA TYR A 23 8.82 12.02 -22.23
C TYR A 23 7.42 11.48 -22.54
N ALA A 24 7.06 11.32 -23.82
CA ALA A 24 5.76 10.79 -24.22
C ALA A 24 5.58 9.35 -23.75
N THR A 25 6.63 8.54 -23.91
CA THR A 25 6.67 7.15 -23.42
C THR A 25 6.58 7.10 -21.90
N LEU A 26 7.33 7.95 -21.18
CA LEU A 26 7.23 8.06 -19.73
C LEU A 26 5.80 8.41 -19.29
N SER A 27 5.20 9.42 -19.91
CA SER A 27 3.84 9.89 -19.58
C SER A 27 2.79 8.79 -19.82
N SER A 28 2.91 8.05 -20.92
CA SER A 28 2.04 6.90 -21.19
C SER A 28 2.19 5.78 -20.16
N HIS A 29 3.43 5.48 -19.72
CA HIS A 29 3.66 4.50 -18.66
C HIS A 29 3.10 4.95 -17.31
N ALA A 30 3.30 6.22 -16.94
CA ALA A 30 2.76 6.78 -15.71
C ALA A 30 1.23 6.73 -15.70
N ALA A 31 0.57 7.07 -16.82
CA ALA A 31 -0.87 6.97 -16.96
C ALA A 31 -1.38 5.52 -16.85
N ALA A 32 -0.66 4.55 -17.44
CA ALA A 32 -1.01 3.14 -17.35
C ALA A 32 -0.89 2.61 -15.90
N VAL A 33 0.15 3.04 -15.17
CA VAL A 33 0.32 2.72 -13.75
C VAL A 33 -0.82 3.32 -12.92
N ALA A 34 -1.13 4.61 -13.11
CA ALA A 34 -2.21 5.29 -12.40
C ALA A 34 -3.60 4.69 -12.69
N GLY A 35 -3.81 4.11 -13.88
CA GLY A 35 -5.05 3.43 -14.24
C GLY A 35 -5.15 1.99 -13.74
N THR A 36 -4.08 1.43 -13.15
CA THR A 36 -4.09 0.08 -12.60
C THR A 36 -4.51 0.14 -11.14
N VAL A 37 -5.69 -0.38 -10.84
CA VAL A 37 -6.25 -0.41 -9.48
C VAL A 37 -6.39 -1.83 -8.94
N ASP A 38 -6.29 -2.85 -9.79
CA ASP A 38 -6.30 -4.25 -9.35
C ASP A 38 -4.88 -4.63 -8.90
N ASP A 39 -4.73 -4.81 -7.60
CA ASP A 39 -3.46 -4.98 -6.90
C ASP A 39 -3.37 -6.36 -6.23
N HIS A 40 -2.20 -6.68 -5.69
CA HIS A 40 -2.04 -7.84 -4.83
C HIS A 40 -2.49 -7.51 -3.41
N GLY A 41 -3.23 -8.43 -2.79
CA GLY A 41 -3.75 -8.19 -1.45
C GLY A 41 -3.56 -9.33 -0.47
N ARG A 42 -3.51 -8.96 0.81
CA ARG A 42 -3.57 -9.88 1.94
C ARG A 42 -4.39 -9.25 3.06
N VAL A 43 -5.19 -10.06 3.74
CA VAL A 43 -5.80 -9.70 5.02
C VAL A 43 -5.03 -10.34 6.17
N ALA A 44 -4.93 -9.63 7.29
CA ALA A 44 -4.23 -10.06 8.49
C ALA A 44 -4.90 -9.47 9.73
N PHE A 45 -4.45 -9.88 10.90
CA PHE A 45 -4.80 -9.26 12.17
C PHE A 45 -3.61 -8.47 12.72
N TRP A 46 -3.85 -7.50 13.59
CA TRP A 46 -2.80 -6.63 14.14
C TRP A 46 -1.76 -7.38 14.98
N ASP A 47 -2.16 -8.53 15.54
CA ASP A 47 -1.30 -9.44 16.27
C ASP A 47 -0.49 -10.38 15.35
N ASP A 48 -0.71 -10.35 14.03
CA ASP A 48 0.09 -11.09 13.07
C ASP A 48 1.57 -10.63 13.20
N PRO A 49 2.49 -11.53 13.59
CA PRO A 49 3.90 -11.18 13.74
C PRO A 49 4.52 -10.61 12.46
N ALA A 50 3.91 -10.88 11.29
CA ALA A 50 4.31 -10.30 10.02
C ALA A 50 4.06 -8.79 9.92
N LEU A 51 3.16 -8.22 10.73
CA LEU A 51 2.88 -6.78 10.74
C LEU A 51 3.80 -5.98 11.66
N GLN A 52 4.43 -6.63 12.64
CA GLN A 52 5.34 -5.99 13.60
C GLN A 52 4.88 -4.64 14.06
N LEU A 53 3.65 -4.60 14.54
CA LEU A 53 3.14 -3.38 15.09
C LEU A 53 3.80 -3.10 16.47
N GLY A 54 4.39 -4.11 17.11
CA GLY A 54 5.27 -3.99 18.29
C GLY A 54 4.53 -3.82 19.61
N GLN A 55 3.23 -3.59 19.54
CA GLN A 55 2.22 -3.58 20.60
C GLN A 55 0.94 -4.16 19.99
N VAL A 56 0.00 -4.63 20.81
CA VAL A 56 -1.33 -4.98 20.32
C VAL A 56 -2.24 -3.85 20.77
N ALA A 57 -2.86 -3.17 19.82
CA ALA A 57 -3.94 -2.25 20.16
C ALA A 57 -5.17 -3.09 20.51
N ASP A 58 -5.94 -2.64 21.49
CA ASP A 58 -7.17 -3.28 21.92
C ASP A 58 -8.40 -2.63 21.26
N GLY A 59 -8.25 -1.40 20.75
CA GLY A 59 -9.33 -0.67 20.11
C GLY A 59 -8.93 0.69 19.56
N VAL A 60 -9.94 1.41 19.09
CA VAL A 60 -9.84 2.81 18.67
C VAL A 60 -11.02 3.55 19.29
N THR A 61 -10.77 4.70 19.91
CA THR A 61 -11.81 5.54 20.50
C THR A 61 -12.72 6.12 19.41
N PRO A 62 -13.91 6.64 19.77
CA PRO A 62 -14.76 7.37 18.81
C PRO A 62 -14.07 8.61 18.19
N SER A 63 -13.07 9.19 18.87
CA SER A 63 -12.24 10.27 18.35
C SER A 63 -11.13 9.80 17.41
N GLY A 64 -10.99 8.49 17.21
CA GLY A 64 -10.01 7.89 16.30
C GLY A 64 -8.63 7.66 16.91
N GLU A 65 -8.49 7.76 18.23
CA GLU A 65 -7.25 7.46 18.92
C GLU A 65 -7.12 5.96 19.15
N VAL A 66 -5.95 5.40 18.81
CA VAL A 66 -5.66 3.98 19.05
C VAL A 66 -5.42 3.78 20.55
N THR A 67 -6.15 2.85 21.16
CA THR A 67 -5.93 2.42 22.54
C THR A 67 -5.04 1.18 22.58
N PHE A 68 -4.31 1.00 23.67
CA PHE A 68 -3.42 -0.13 23.88
C PHE A 68 -3.68 -0.68 25.28
N ASP A 69 -4.37 -1.80 25.39
CA ASP A 69 -4.47 -2.57 26.64
C ASP A 69 -3.51 -3.77 26.57
N PRO A 70 -2.49 -3.84 27.45
CA PRO A 70 -1.59 -5.00 27.53
C PRO A 70 -2.30 -6.32 27.93
N GLY A 71 -3.58 -6.29 28.32
CA GLY A 71 -4.36 -7.46 28.76
C GLY A 71 -5.39 -8.02 27.77
N GLN A 72 -5.76 -7.28 26.71
CA GLN A 72 -6.73 -7.74 25.70
C GLN A 72 -6.16 -7.60 24.28
N THR A 73 -5.83 -8.75 23.67
CA THR A 73 -5.52 -8.80 22.24
C THR A 73 -6.83 -8.97 21.47
N GLY A 74 -7.53 -7.86 21.20
CA GLY A 74 -8.58 -7.87 20.19
C GLY A 74 -7.96 -8.24 18.84
N GLN A 75 -8.58 -9.17 18.10
CA GLN A 75 -8.19 -9.46 16.72
C GLN A 75 -8.57 -8.29 15.81
N LEU A 76 -7.83 -7.18 15.90
CA LEU A 76 -8.07 -6.01 15.07
C LEU A 76 -7.69 -6.31 13.62
N PRO A 77 -8.53 -5.95 12.64
CA PRO A 77 -8.31 -6.32 11.25
C PRO A 77 -7.34 -5.36 10.53
N ALA A 78 -6.52 -5.93 9.65
CA ALA A 78 -5.67 -5.22 8.71
C ALA A 78 -5.84 -5.74 7.28
N ALA A 79 -5.64 -4.87 6.29
CA ALA A 79 -5.62 -5.19 4.87
C ALA A 79 -4.40 -4.52 4.21
N LEU A 80 -3.65 -5.30 3.43
CA LEU A 80 -2.43 -4.88 2.75
C LEU A 80 -2.71 -4.86 1.25
N PHE A 81 -2.30 -3.77 0.61
CA PHE A 81 -2.48 -3.48 -0.81
C PHE A 81 -1.11 -3.21 -1.43
N GLU A 82 -0.59 -4.18 -2.17
CA GLU A 82 0.70 -4.05 -2.86
C GLU A 82 0.47 -3.90 -4.36
N PRO A 83 0.89 -2.77 -4.97
CA PRO A 83 0.52 -2.48 -6.34
C PRO A 83 1.14 -3.47 -7.32
N GLU A 84 0.36 -3.88 -8.33
CA GLU A 84 0.85 -4.75 -9.42
C GLU A 84 1.99 -4.04 -10.18
N ARG A 85 1.86 -2.72 -10.38
CA ARG A 85 2.89 -1.87 -10.99
C ARG A 85 3.07 -0.61 -10.17
N ALA A 86 4.31 -0.23 -9.93
CA ALA A 86 4.66 0.94 -9.14
C ALA A 86 5.55 1.90 -9.91
N LEU A 87 5.30 3.20 -9.76
CA LEU A 87 6.18 4.24 -10.28
C LEU A 87 7.12 4.71 -9.16
N VAL A 88 8.40 4.35 -9.27
CA VAL A 88 9.41 4.79 -8.31
C VAL A 88 10.24 5.93 -8.89
N VAL A 89 10.20 7.08 -8.22
CA VAL A 89 11.01 8.26 -8.56
C VAL A 89 12.29 8.23 -7.75
N ARG A 90 13.43 8.32 -8.46
CA ARG A 90 14.76 8.38 -7.87
C ARG A 90 15.42 9.71 -8.19
N VAL A 91 15.69 10.50 -7.16
CA VAL A 91 16.43 11.76 -7.28
C VAL A 91 17.76 11.60 -6.52
N PRO A 92 18.91 11.90 -7.14
CA PRO A 92 20.20 11.80 -6.46
C PRO A 92 20.21 12.57 -5.13
N GLY A 93 20.60 11.88 -4.05
CA GLY A 93 20.65 12.46 -2.70
C GLY A 93 19.31 12.51 -1.97
N GLN A 94 18.22 11.99 -2.55
CA GLN A 94 16.93 11.86 -1.88
C GLN A 94 16.52 10.39 -1.75
N PRO A 95 15.67 10.05 -0.75
CA PRO A 95 15.04 8.74 -0.69
C PRO A 95 14.21 8.45 -1.94
N ASP A 96 14.19 7.18 -2.34
CA ASP A 96 13.27 6.69 -3.37
C ASP A 96 11.82 6.95 -2.94
N ARG A 97 10.97 7.36 -3.88
CA ARG A 97 9.55 7.63 -3.63
C ARG A 97 8.68 6.83 -4.57
N GLU A 98 7.83 5.99 -4.01
CA GLU A 98 6.79 5.28 -4.74
C GLU A 98 5.56 6.21 -4.86
N GLN A 99 5.24 6.62 -6.09
CA GLN A 99 4.31 7.72 -6.33
C GLN A 99 2.88 7.46 -5.85
N GLN A 100 2.41 6.21 -5.87
CA GLN A 100 1.06 5.89 -5.44
C GLN A 100 0.95 5.93 -3.90
N ALA A 101 1.95 5.45 -3.16
CA ALA A 101 2.01 5.66 -1.70
C ALA A 101 2.12 7.15 -1.35
N GLU A 102 2.89 7.94 -2.10
CA GLU A 102 2.91 9.41 -1.93
C GLU A 102 1.52 10.01 -2.15
N ALA A 103 0.80 9.60 -3.20
CA ALA A 103 -0.56 10.06 -3.46
C ALA A 103 -1.54 9.68 -2.32
N ALA A 104 -1.43 8.45 -1.78
CA ALA A 104 -2.23 8.05 -0.63
C ALA A 104 -1.97 8.93 0.61
N ILE A 105 -0.70 9.29 0.84
CA ILE A 105 -0.28 10.18 1.93
C ILE A 105 -0.79 11.61 1.72
N GLU A 106 -0.67 12.15 0.50
CA GLU A 106 -1.19 13.47 0.15
C GLU A 106 -2.71 13.55 0.31
N LEU A 107 -3.42 12.44 0.05
CA LEU A 107 -4.85 12.28 0.26
C LEU A 107 -5.23 11.96 1.71
N GLY A 108 -4.30 12.03 2.67
CA GLY A 108 -4.60 12.00 4.10
C GLY A 108 -4.28 10.69 4.83
N MET A 109 -3.65 9.71 4.17
CA MET A 109 -3.02 8.60 4.90
C MET A 109 -1.72 9.07 5.59
N GLY A 110 -1.29 8.33 6.61
CA GLY A 110 -0.01 8.55 7.27
C GLY A 110 1.12 7.79 6.57
N ARG A 111 2.33 8.36 6.56
CA ARG A 111 3.52 7.57 6.23
C ARG A 111 3.80 6.60 7.38
N PHE A 112 3.77 5.31 7.10
CA PHE A 112 3.88 4.28 8.12
C PHE A 112 5.31 3.83 8.32
N SER A 113 6.04 4.60 9.12
CA SER A 113 7.37 4.24 9.61
C SER A 113 7.26 3.34 10.86
N LEU A 114 8.32 3.26 11.67
CA LEU A 114 8.36 2.41 12.86
C LEU A 114 7.40 2.91 13.96
N GLY A 115 6.44 2.07 14.35
CA GLY A 115 5.57 2.25 15.52
C GLY A 115 4.16 2.79 15.26
N PHE A 116 3.27 2.58 16.23
CA PHE A 116 1.85 2.95 16.16
C PHE A 116 1.55 4.44 16.28
N ALA A 117 2.48 5.23 16.81
CA ALA A 117 2.27 6.65 17.06
C ALA A 117 1.94 7.47 15.80
N ALA A 118 2.18 6.90 14.61
CA ALA A 118 1.86 7.49 13.31
C ALA A 118 0.47 7.08 12.77
N LEU A 119 -0.21 6.08 13.35
CA LEU A 119 -1.53 5.67 12.88
C LEU A 119 -2.56 6.75 13.22
N ARG A 120 -3.32 7.15 12.20
CA ARG A 120 -4.39 8.12 12.30
C ARG A 120 -5.61 7.60 11.51
N PRO A 121 -6.82 8.02 11.89
CA PRO A 121 -7.97 7.92 11.00
C PRO A 121 -7.65 8.60 9.66
N ALA A 122 -7.88 7.89 8.56
CA ALA A 122 -7.73 8.44 7.22
C ALA A 122 -9.07 9.01 6.77
N ALA A 123 -9.30 10.30 7.06
CA ALA A 123 -10.58 10.95 6.80
C ALA A 123 -10.98 10.87 5.31
N GLY A 124 -12.23 10.50 5.05
CA GLY A 124 -12.77 10.37 3.69
C GLY A 124 -12.42 9.05 2.99
N TRP A 125 -11.43 8.30 3.46
CA TRP A 125 -11.15 6.96 2.94
C TRP A 125 -12.21 5.96 3.40
N ALA A 126 -12.45 4.92 2.61
CA ALA A 126 -13.32 3.82 3.00
C ALA A 126 -12.84 2.49 2.39
N LEU A 127 -12.99 1.40 3.14
CA LEU A 127 -12.73 0.05 2.67
C LEU A 127 -14.05 -0.65 2.45
N HIS A 128 -14.39 -0.89 1.19
CA HIS A 128 -15.61 -1.56 0.79
C HIS A 128 -15.36 -3.04 0.54
N ARG A 129 -16.21 -3.91 1.09
CA ARG A 129 -16.34 -5.28 0.60
C ARG A 129 -17.40 -5.33 -0.49
N LEU A 130 -16.98 -5.68 -1.69
CA LEU A 130 -17.83 -5.78 -2.87
C LEU A 130 -18.66 -7.08 -2.87
N PRO A 131 -19.75 -7.17 -3.67
CA PRO A 131 -20.58 -8.37 -3.76
C PRO A 131 -19.84 -9.62 -4.23
N ASP A 132 -18.75 -9.45 -4.98
CA ASP A 132 -17.87 -10.53 -5.47
C ASP A 132 -16.72 -10.85 -4.51
N GLU A 133 -16.84 -10.44 -3.24
CA GLU A 133 -15.88 -10.69 -2.16
C GLU A 133 -14.52 -9.96 -2.30
N ARG A 134 -14.33 -9.13 -3.32
CA ARG A 134 -13.17 -8.26 -3.41
C ARG A 134 -13.25 -7.13 -2.40
N LEU A 135 -12.08 -6.66 -1.96
CA LEU A 135 -11.95 -5.46 -1.14
C LEU A 135 -11.53 -4.29 -2.01
N GLU A 136 -12.21 -3.17 -1.88
CA GLU A 136 -11.97 -1.94 -2.61
C GLU A 136 -11.67 -0.80 -1.65
N LEU A 137 -10.44 -0.32 -1.68
CA LEU A 137 -10.01 0.88 -0.97
C LEU A 137 -10.37 2.10 -1.81
N ARG A 138 -11.23 2.96 -1.27
CA ARG A 138 -11.66 4.20 -1.92
C ARG A 138 -10.99 5.40 -1.29
N SER A 139 -10.51 6.30 -2.13
CA SER A 139 -9.93 7.58 -1.73
C SER A 139 -11.02 8.59 -1.33
N PRO A 140 -10.66 9.73 -0.71
CA PRO A 140 -11.62 10.74 -0.25
C PRO A 140 -12.50 11.36 -1.34
N ASN A 141 -12.09 11.27 -2.60
CA ASN A 141 -12.89 11.69 -3.77
C ASN A 141 -13.96 10.64 -4.17
N GLY A 142 -14.02 9.49 -3.50
CA GLY A 142 -14.95 8.40 -3.78
C GLY A 142 -14.52 7.44 -4.89
N GLU A 143 -13.36 7.66 -5.51
CA GLU A 143 -12.83 6.80 -6.56
C GLU A 143 -12.15 5.56 -5.99
N THR A 144 -12.11 4.49 -6.79
CA THR A 144 -11.33 3.29 -6.45
C THR A 144 -9.85 3.63 -6.53
N PHE A 145 -9.18 3.61 -5.37
CA PHE A 145 -7.75 3.80 -5.28
C PHE A 145 -7.00 2.48 -5.49
N SER A 146 -7.49 1.41 -4.88
CA SER A 146 -6.92 0.07 -5.01
C SER A 146 -7.99 -1.00 -4.73
N ARG A 147 -7.85 -2.17 -5.35
CA ARG A 147 -8.78 -3.29 -5.25
C ARG A 147 -8.00 -4.59 -5.23
N ILE A 148 -8.38 -5.47 -4.30
CA ILE A 148 -7.70 -6.76 -4.10
C ILE A 148 -8.70 -7.90 -4.06
N ALA A 149 -8.28 -9.04 -4.61
CA ALA A 149 -8.89 -10.34 -4.35
C ALA A 149 -8.00 -11.07 -3.32
N ALA A 150 -8.48 -11.19 -2.09
CA ALA A 150 -7.79 -11.90 -1.01
C ALA A 150 -8.76 -12.90 -0.35
N PRO A 151 -8.30 -14.09 0.07
CA PRO A 151 -9.12 -15.00 0.85
C PRO A 151 -9.57 -14.34 2.16
N LEU A 152 -10.86 -14.02 2.28
CA LEU A 152 -11.42 -13.38 3.46
C LEU A 152 -11.79 -14.44 4.52
N ASN A 153 -11.03 -14.45 5.62
CA ASN A 153 -11.35 -15.26 6.78
C ASN A 153 -12.66 -14.75 7.44
N PRO A 154 -13.65 -15.62 7.73
CA PRO A 154 -14.86 -15.21 8.46
C PRO A 154 -14.58 -14.46 9.78
N ALA A 155 -13.53 -14.83 10.51
CA ALA A 155 -13.11 -14.13 11.72
C ALA A 155 -12.64 -12.70 11.42
N TRP A 156 -11.93 -12.50 10.31
CA TRP A 156 -11.49 -11.17 9.88
C TRP A 156 -12.68 -10.29 9.50
N ILE A 157 -13.66 -10.86 8.78
CA ILE A 157 -14.90 -10.16 8.43
C ILE A 157 -15.66 -9.76 9.70
N SER A 158 -15.81 -10.70 10.65
CA SER A 158 -16.47 -10.43 11.93
C SER A 158 -15.77 -9.32 12.71
N ALA A 159 -14.43 -9.34 12.74
CA ALA A 159 -13.64 -8.29 13.38
C ALA A 159 -13.90 -6.93 12.71
N ALA A 160 -13.79 -6.83 11.38
CA ALA A 160 -14.02 -5.61 10.62
C ALA A 160 -15.44 -5.03 10.78
N LEU A 161 -16.45 -5.90 10.86
CA LEU A 161 -17.82 -5.49 11.18
C LEU A 161 -17.96 -4.99 12.61
N SER A 162 -17.35 -5.67 13.59
CA SER A 162 -17.45 -5.31 15.00
C SER A 162 -16.69 -4.03 15.36
N THR A 163 -15.52 -3.81 14.76
CA THR A 163 -14.68 -2.64 15.00
C THR A 163 -15.15 -1.44 14.18
N GLY A 164 -15.74 -1.68 13.01
CA GLY A 164 -16.15 -0.65 12.06
C GLY A 164 -15.00 0.00 11.29
N PHE A 165 -13.75 -0.44 11.51
CA PHE A 165 -12.56 0.05 10.83
C PHE A 165 -11.54 -1.06 10.59
N VAL A 166 -10.65 -0.83 9.62
CA VAL A 166 -9.54 -1.70 9.25
C VAL A 166 -8.27 -0.86 9.11
N LEU A 167 -7.13 -1.38 9.61
CA LEU A 167 -5.82 -0.83 9.26
C LEU A 167 -5.52 -1.15 7.80
N CYS A 168 -5.56 -0.16 6.93
CA CYS A 168 -5.16 -0.31 5.54
C CYS A 168 -3.69 0.09 5.39
N LEU A 169 -2.90 -0.78 4.75
CA LEU A 169 -1.50 -0.57 4.39
C LEU A 169 -1.39 -0.59 2.87
N TYR A 170 -0.85 0.47 2.28
CA TYR A 170 -0.64 0.57 0.83
C TYR A 170 0.82 0.87 0.51
N GLY A 171 1.35 0.22 -0.52
CA GLY A 171 2.68 0.51 -1.06
C GLY A 171 3.41 -0.73 -1.55
N ILE A 172 4.65 -0.55 -2.01
CA ILE A 172 5.49 -1.67 -2.44
C ILE A 172 6.20 -2.34 -1.26
N GLN A 173 6.64 -3.59 -1.47
CA GLN A 173 7.40 -4.35 -0.47
C GLN A 173 6.60 -4.57 0.81
N LEU A 174 5.33 -4.97 0.68
CA LEU A 174 4.48 -5.27 1.85
C LEU A 174 4.57 -6.74 2.27
N GLY A 175 5.33 -7.56 1.55
CA GLY A 175 5.37 -9.00 1.80
C GLY A 175 4.14 -9.73 1.27
N VAL A 176 3.38 -9.12 0.36
CA VAL A 176 2.13 -9.68 -0.18
C VAL A 176 2.42 -10.53 -1.41
N ARG A 177 3.07 -9.94 -2.41
CA ARG A 177 3.40 -10.63 -3.66
C ARG A 177 4.74 -11.34 -3.57
N THR A 178 4.91 -12.42 -4.33
CA THR A 178 6.22 -13.06 -4.45
C THR A 178 7.14 -12.19 -5.31
N PRO A 179 8.37 -11.86 -4.87
CA PRO A 179 9.28 -11.04 -5.66
C PRO A 179 9.63 -11.68 -7.01
N PRO A 180 9.83 -10.88 -8.07
CA PRO A 180 10.21 -11.39 -9.38
C PRO A 180 11.48 -12.24 -9.31
N GLY A 181 11.46 -13.42 -9.95
CA GLY A 181 12.59 -14.34 -9.94
C GLY A 181 12.71 -15.20 -8.67
N MET A 182 11.80 -15.06 -7.70
CA MET A 182 11.71 -15.96 -6.54
C MET A 182 10.59 -17.00 -6.74
N PRO A 183 10.88 -18.31 -6.59
CA PRO A 183 9.85 -19.33 -6.47
C PRO A 183 8.98 -19.13 -5.23
N ALA A 184 7.65 -19.32 -5.35
CA ALA A 184 6.69 -19.06 -4.27
C ALA A 184 6.93 -19.93 -3.02
N ASP A 185 7.36 -21.18 -3.19
CA ASP A 185 7.74 -22.11 -2.12
C ASP A 185 8.95 -21.63 -1.30
N ARG A 186 9.79 -20.77 -1.89
CA ARG A 186 10.95 -20.16 -1.24
C ARG A 186 10.64 -18.81 -0.60
N TYR A 187 9.43 -18.28 -0.78
CA TYR A 187 9.02 -17.01 -0.21
C TYR A 187 8.30 -17.23 1.14
N THR A 188 9.11 -17.51 2.15
CA THR A 188 8.64 -17.82 3.51
C THR A 188 8.12 -16.58 4.22
N ASP A 189 7.34 -16.78 5.29
CA ASP A 189 6.83 -15.66 6.11
C ASP A 189 7.94 -14.81 6.71
N ARG A 190 9.09 -15.41 7.04
CA ARG A 190 10.28 -14.65 7.46
C ARG A 190 10.76 -13.69 6.37
N LYS A 191 10.77 -14.10 5.10
CA LYS A 191 11.20 -13.23 3.99
C LYS A 191 10.17 -12.14 3.70
N ARG A 192 8.88 -12.47 3.76
CA ARG A 192 7.79 -11.48 3.68
C ARG A 192 7.95 -10.40 4.72
N LEU A 193 8.29 -10.82 5.93
CA LEU A 193 8.51 -9.93 7.05
C LEU A 193 9.76 -9.06 6.91
N GLU A 194 10.85 -9.64 6.39
CA GLU A 194 12.07 -8.89 6.06
C GLU A 194 11.82 -7.85 4.96
N GLU A 195 11.07 -8.21 3.92
CA GLU A 195 10.65 -7.29 2.86
C GLU A 195 9.79 -6.16 3.42
N PHE A 196 8.77 -6.50 4.23
CA PHE A 196 7.90 -5.49 4.86
C PHE A 196 8.66 -4.51 5.75
N ARG A 197 9.61 -5.01 6.55
CA ARG A 197 10.51 -4.17 7.36
C ARG A 197 11.30 -3.21 6.49
N GLN A 198 11.84 -3.70 5.37
CA GLN A 198 12.61 -2.90 4.44
C GLN A 198 11.74 -1.81 3.79
N GLY A 199 10.56 -2.17 3.26
CA GLY A 199 9.63 -1.22 2.64
C GLY A 199 9.23 -0.10 3.59
N ARG A 200 8.82 -0.45 4.82
CA ARG A 200 8.51 0.52 5.89
C ARG A 200 9.71 1.39 6.26
N GLY A 201 10.89 0.78 6.42
CA GLY A 201 12.12 1.49 6.77
C GLY A 201 12.56 2.50 5.70
N LEU A 202 12.24 2.23 4.43
CA LEU A 202 12.46 3.13 3.31
C LEU A 202 11.34 4.17 3.14
N GLY A 203 10.28 4.10 3.95
CA GLY A 203 9.14 5.02 3.87
C GLY A 203 8.20 4.74 2.69
N LEU A 204 8.21 3.53 2.13
CA LEU A 204 7.44 3.15 0.94
C LEU A 204 6.00 2.68 1.27
N THR A 205 5.57 2.86 2.52
CA THR A 205 4.26 2.39 3.02
C THR A 205 3.43 3.55 3.53
N ALA A 206 2.24 3.70 2.97
CA ALA A 206 1.16 4.52 3.52
C ALA A 206 0.26 3.65 4.41
N ALA A 207 -0.29 4.23 5.48
CA ALA A 207 -1.25 3.57 6.34
C ALA A 207 -2.34 4.50 6.85
N GLY A 208 -3.51 3.92 7.12
CA GLY A 208 -4.62 4.62 7.74
C GLY A 208 -5.58 3.67 8.44
N LEU A 209 -6.26 4.17 9.48
CA LEU A 209 -7.45 3.52 10.00
C LEU A 209 -8.62 3.95 9.12
N VAL A 210 -9.19 2.99 8.41
CA VAL A 210 -10.18 3.24 7.37
C VAL A 210 -11.50 2.60 7.77
N PRO A 211 -12.62 3.34 7.74
CA PRO A 211 -13.96 2.79 7.95
C PRO A 211 -14.22 1.59 7.04
N TYR A 212 -14.81 0.53 7.60
CA TYR A 212 -15.18 -0.66 6.85
C TYR A 212 -16.66 -0.61 6.48
N VAL A 213 -16.94 -0.80 5.18
CA VAL A 213 -18.30 -0.79 4.63
C VAL A 213 -18.58 -2.12 3.96
N ASN A 214 -19.54 -2.87 4.53
CA ASN A 214 -19.97 -4.12 3.95
C ASN A 214 -21.12 -3.87 2.96
N ASN A 215 -20.81 -3.88 1.65
CA ASN A 215 -21.84 -3.75 0.60
C ASN A 215 -22.47 -5.09 0.21
N ARG A 216 -22.17 -6.16 0.96
CA ARG A 216 -22.92 -7.41 0.91
C ARG A 216 -24.16 -7.21 1.78
N GLY A 217 -25.28 -6.92 1.11
CA GLY A 217 -26.59 -6.69 1.74
C GLY A 217 -27.00 -7.80 2.70
#